data_AF-F2E1E9-F1
#
_entry.id   AF-F2E1E9-F1
#
_cell.length_a   1.000
_cell.length_b   1.000
_cell.length_c   1.000
_cell.angle_alpha   90.00
_cell.angle_beta   90.00
_cell.angle_gamma   90.00
#
_symmetry.space_group_name_H-M   'P 1'
#
loop_
_entity.id
_entity.type
_entity.pdbx_description
1 polymer ?
#
loop_
_entity_poly.entity_id
_entity_poly.type
_entity_poly.pdbx_seq_one_letter_code
_entity_poly.pdbx_strand_id
1 'polypeptide(L)'
;MEQDALVASSQQVKLPLALFTFESNKKKQLLFDPSTKKICGIISAAFADAICVFENGGWLLMLQHKQHGLQEQQEQTIFLVHASTGRRLELPACPSVVDGLFVFYVGSSEVPLVVACIETISKVPTVHVACPGDIYWSVYKNMEDSSRLPQHPYTRVKCTLIIDVVLLGKQVVCIDYHGKILVFDVTEMSWRTALSKGWNERNAHFLVASSGKVVLISCRRFCGRFCDFKFFKLNAEALEWSPLDDTELDGSSWFLYRGRSILAREEGKRKVYTFYPNQWGGSTPIDADSSRKRKVAHMKSLSSREKSITNIFMHDLEDDVVTKVLPASIVTEERHWVQSSVFGGPFQ
;
A
#
# COMPACT_ATOMS: atom_id res chain seq x y z
N MET A 1 9.90 28.05 -44.27
CA MET A 1 9.58 28.60 -42.96
C MET A 1 8.21 28.03 -42.59
N GLU A 2 8.17 27.26 -41.51
CA GLU A 2 6.98 26.78 -40.78
C GLU A 2 5.99 25.84 -41.49
N GLN A 3 6.07 24.55 -41.16
CA GLN A 3 4.95 23.78 -40.60
C GLN A 3 5.42 22.41 -40.09
N ASP A 4 6.26 22.42 -39.04
CA ASP A 4 6.42 21.27 -38.14
C ASP A 4 5.51 21.49 -36.93
N ALA A 5 4.22 21.21 -37.12
CA ALA A 5 3.25 21.24 -36.03
C ALA A 5 3.18 19.87 -35.36
N LEU A 6 4.00 19.71 -34.33
CA LEU A 6 3.69 19.05 -33.05
C LEU A 6 2.61 17.96 -33.10
N VAL A 7 3.01 16.72 -33.43
CA VAL A 7 2.36 15.53 -32.86
C VAL A 7 2.83 15.43 -31.41
N ALA A 8 2.20 16.20 -30.53
CA ALA A 8 2.25 15.89 -29.11
C ALA A 8 1.53 14.56 -28.94
N SER A 9 2.28 13.46 -28.85
CA SER A 9 1.69 12.18 -28.46
C SER A 9 1.07 12.39 -27.09
N SER A 10 -0.26 12.36 -27.01
CA SER A 10 -0.96 12.29 -25.74
C SER A 10 -0.47 11.02 -25.03
N GLN A 11 0.48 11.16 -24.12
CA GLN A 11 0.81 10.08 -23.19
C GLN A 11 -0.44 9.85 -22.36
N GLN A 12 -1.25 8.88 -22.79
CA GLN A 12 -2.43 8.46 -22.06
C GLN A 12 -1.98 8.07 -20.66
N VAL A 13 -2.49 8.76 -19.64
CA VAL A 13 -2.18 8.50 -18.25
C VAL A 13 -2.53 7.05 -17.97
N LYS A 14 -1.51 6.20 -17.75
CA LYS A 14 -1.73 4.77 -17.50
C LYS A 14 -2.27 4.59 -16.10
N LEU A 15 -3.54 4.23 -15.99
CA LEU A 15 -4.14 3.96 -14.69
C LEU A 15 -3.61 2.65 -14.09
N PRO A 16 -3.70 2.55 -12.76
CA PRO A 16 -3.65 1.31 -12.01
C PRO A 16 -4.47 0.17 -12.58
N LEU A 17 -3.92 -1.04 -12.56
CA LEU A 17 -4.65 -2.25 -12.92
C LEU A 17 -5.27 -2.87 -11.66
N ALA A 18 -6.50 -3.36 -11.77
CA ALA A 18 -7.15 -4.11 -10.69
C ALA A 18 -6.94 -5.61 -10.88
N LEU A 19 -6.27 -6.24 -9.92
CA LEU A 19 -6.06 -7.67 -9.82
C LEU A 19 -7.16 -8.31 -8.96
N PHE A 20 -7.87 -9.27 -9.53
CA PHE A 20 -8.97 -9.99 -8.90
C PHE A 20 -8.66 -11.48 -8.77
N THR A 21 -8.85 -12.03 -7.57
CA THR A 21 -8.74 -13.47 -7.31
C THR A 21 -10.15 -14.07 -7.15
N PHE A 22 -10.47 -15.12 -7.90
CA PHE A 22 -11.81 -15.72 -7.96
C PHE A 22 -11.96 -16.90 -7.03
N GLU A 23 -10.97 -17.80 -7.11
CA GLU A 23 -10.86 -19.03 -6.34
C GLU A 23 -9.37 -19.27 -6.13
N SER A 24 -8.89 -19.06 -4.90
CA SER A 24 -7.47 -19.17 -4.57
C SER A 24 -6.85 -20.50 -5.00
N ASN A 25 -7.64 -21.57 -4.94
CA ASN A 25 -7.23 -22.93 -5.28
C ASN A 25 -7.05 -23.16 -6.79
N LYS A 26 -7.53 -22.27 -7.68
CA LYS A 26 -7.56 -22.52 -9.13
C LYS A 26 -6.52 -21.76 -9.95
N LYS A 27 -5.56 -21.06 -9.32
CA LYS A 27 -4.45 -20.35 -10.01
C LYS A 27 -4.91 -19.30 -11.03
N LYS A 28 -6.18 -18.88 -10.97
CA LYS A 28 -6.82 -17.96 -11.93
C LYS A 28 -7.03 -16.60 -11.27
N GLN A 29 -6.44 -15.59 -11.88
CA GLN A 29 -6.63 -14.19 -11.54
C GLN A 29 -7.15 -13.44 -12.78
N LEU A 30 -7.89 -12.36 -12.58
CA LEU A 30 -8.20 -11.42 -13.67
C LEU A 30 -7.52 -10.09 -13.40
N LEU A 31 -7.02 -9.49 -14.47
CA LEU A 31 -6.49 -8.14 -14.48
C LEU A 31 -7.46 -7.26 -15.25
N PHE A 32 -7.94 -6.19 -14.63
CA PHE A 32 -8.77 -5.20 -15.27
C PHE A 32 -8.00 -3.89 -15.41
N ASP A 33 -8.02 -3.34 -16.61
CA ASP A 33 -7.48 -2.01 -16.91
C ASP A 33 -8.64 -1.00 -16.96
N PRO A 34 -8.75 -0.08 -15.99
CA PRO A 34 -9.76 0.97 -16.00
C PRO A 34 -9.66 1.91 -17.19
N SER A 35 -8.45 2.12 -17.73
CA SER A 35 -8.19 3.05 -18.84
C SER A 35 -8.76 2.52 -20.14
N THR A 36 -8.56 1.23 -20.42
CA THR A 36 -9.03 0.57 -21.65
C THR A 36 -10.35 -0.17 -21.46
N LYS A 37 -10.82 -0.32 -20.21
CA LYS A 37 -11.96 -1.16 -19.79
C LYS A 37 -11.83 -2.63 -20.22
N LYS A 38 -10.60 -3.10 -20.49
CA LYS A 38 -10.33 -4.49 -20.87
C LYS A 38 -10.10 -5.36 -19.63
N ILE A 39 -10.52 -6.62 -19.72
CA ILE A 39 -10.27 -7.66 -18.72
C ILE A 39 -9.38 -8.73 -19.37
N CYS A 40 -8.29 -9.08 -18.70
CA CYS A 40 -7.36 -10.14 -19.12
C CYS A 40 -7.30 -11.23 -18.05
N GLY A 41 -7.22 -12.50 -18.47
CA GLY A 41 -7.00 -13.62 -17.56
C GLY A 41 -5.53 -13.90 -17.35
N ILE A 42 -5.10 -14.04 -16.09
CA ILE A 42 -3.76 -14.48 -15.72
C ILE A 42 -3.88 -15.86 -15.08
N ILE A 43 -3.12 -16.81 -15.61
CA ILE A 43 -2.97 -18.14 -15.04
C ILE A 43 -1.49 -18.33 -14.73
N SER A 44 -1.14 -18.48 -13.46
CA SER A 44 0.22 -18.88 -13.10
C SER A 44 0.23 -19.73 -11.84
N ALA A 45 1.02 -20.79 -11.89
CA ALA A 45 1.22 -21.68 -10.74
C ALA A 45 1.94 -20.99 -9.59
N ALA A 46 2.64 -19.89 -9.85
CA ALA A 46 3.35 -19.11 -8.84
C ALA A 46 2.41 -18.37 -7.87
N PHE A 47 1.13 -18.24 -8.21
CA PHE A 47 0.11 -17.56 -7.40
C PHE A 47 -0.76 -18.49 -6.54
N ALA A 48 -0.54 -19.81 -6.57
CA ALA A 48 -1.42 -20.75 -5.87
C ALA A 48 -1.48 -20.46 -4.36
N ASP A 49 -2.67 -20.05 -3.89
CA ASP A 49 -3.00 -19.74 -2.50
C ASP A 49 -2.25 -18.58 -1.82
N ALA A 50 -1.47 -17.80 -2.59
CA ALA A 50 -0.73 -16.65 -2.09
C ALA A 50 -1.42 -15.31 -2.46
N ILE A 51 -1.29 -14.32 -1.58
CA ILE A 51 -1.75 -12.94 -1.80
C ILE A 51 -0.57 -12.04 -2.17
N CYS A 52 -0.79 -11.09 -3.08
CA CYS A 52 0.21 -10.08 -3.38
C CYS A 52 0.11 -8.96 -2.35
N VAL A 53 1.20 -8.67 -1.63
CA VAL A 53 1.23 -7.64 -0.57
C VAL A 53 2.00 -6.39 -0.97
N PHE A 54 2.88 -6.47 -1.97
CA PHE A 54 3.65 -5.34 -2.49
C PHE A 54 4.21 -5.65 -3.88
N GLU A 55 4.34 -4.63 -4.73
CA GLU A 55 4.95 -4.73 -6.05
C GLU A 55 6.02 -3.68 -6.28
N ASN A 56 7.10 -4.06 -6.97
CA ASN A 56 8.16 -3.13 -7.37
C ASN A 56 9.01 -3.73 -8.49
N GLY A 57 9.34 -2.93 -9.51
CA GLY A 57 10.31 -3.30 -10.56
C GLY A 57 10.01 -4.62 -11.29
N GLY A 58 8.75 -4.93 -11.59
CA GLY A 58 8.37 -6.19 -12.25
C GLY A 58 8.21 -7.41 -11.33
N TRP A 59 8.50 -7.24 -10.03
CA TRP A 59 8.37 -8.27 -9.02
C TRP A 59 7.13 -8.06 -8.16
N LEU A 60 6.58 -9.18 -7.69
CA LEU A 60 5.44 -9.26 -6.78
C LEU A 60 5.91 -9.97 -5.50
N LEU A 61 5.69 -9.35 -4.35
CA LEU A 61 5.89 -9.98 -3.05
C LEU A 61 4.61 -10.71 -2.65
N MET A 62 4.75 -12.02 -2.48
CA MET A 62 3.67 -12.95 -2.26
C MET A 62 3.71 -13.49 -0.84
N LEU A 63 2.56 -13.47 -0.17
CA LEU A 63 2.36 -14.03 1.17
C LEU A 63 1.44 -15.24 1.08
N GLN A 64 1.88 -16.39 1.57
CA GLN A 64 1.08 -17.61 1.63
C GLN A 64 0.92 -18.06 3.07
N HIS A 65 -0.33 -18.19 3.52
CA HIS A 65 -0.65 -18.76 4.82
C HIS A 65 -0.70 -20.28 4.71
N LYS A 66 0.11 -20.99 5.50
CA LYS A 66 -0.04 -22.44 5.64
C LYS A 66 -1.16 -22.74 6.64
N GLN A 67 -2.15 -23.53 6.23
CA GLN A 67 -3.14 -24.10 7.14
C GLN A 67 -2.64 -25.49 7.57
N HIS A 68 -2.17 -25.63 8.81
CA HIS A 68 -1.85 -26.93 9.40
C HIS A 68 -2.82 -27.26 10.54
N GLY A 69 -3.94 -27.94 10.21
CA GLY A 69 -4.82 -28.58 11.20
C GLY A 69 -5.53 -27.65 12.20
N LEU A 70 -6.03 -28.26 13.28
CA LEU A 70 -6.85 -27.62 14.34
C LEU A 70 -6.07 -26.63 15.23
N GLN A 71 -4.77 -26.49 15.03
CA GLN A 71 -3.92 -25.62 15.82
C GLN A 71 -3.29 -24.60 14.87
N GLU A 72 -3.80 -23.37 14.91
CA GLU A 72 -3.37 -22.23 14.09
C GLU A 72 -1.92 -21.80 14.42
N GLN A 73 -0.93 -22.64 14.14
CA GLN A 73 0.45 -22.18 14.03
C GLN A 73 0.60 -21.59 12.63
N GLN A 74 0.46 -20.27 12.56
CA GLN A 74 0.39 -19.45 11.35
C GLN A 74 1.76 -19.31 10.66
N GLU A 75 2.43 -20.41 10.30
CA GLU A 75 3.62 -20.28 9.44
C GLU A 75 3.25 -19.58 8.13
N GLN A 76 3.84 -18.40 7.92
CA GLN A 76 3.69 -17.62 6.71
C GLN A 76 4.90 -17.85 5.83
N THR A 77 4.65 -18.30 4.59
CA THR A 77 5.68 -18.38 3.56
C THR A 77 5.66 -17.07 2.76
N ILE A 78 6.82 -16.44 2.64
CA ILE A 78 6.98 -15.19 1.90
C ILE A 78 7.94 -15.46 0.76
N PHE A 79 7.58 -15.04 -0.45
CA PHE A 79 8.41 -15.23 -1.63
C PHE A 79 8.16 -14.12 -2.64
N LEU A 80 9.14 -13.90 -3.53
CA LEU A 80 9.04 -12.94 -4.62
C LEU A 80 8.84 -13.68 -5.94
N VAL A 81 7.98 -13.15 -6.82
CA VAL A 81 7.74 -13.68 -8.16
C VAL A 81 7.89 -12.58 -9.18
N HIS A 82 8.71 -12.81 -10.21
CA HIS A 82 8.79 -11.93 -11.36
C HIS A 82 7.58 -12.15 -12.27
N ALA A 83 6.81 -11.10 -12.56
CA ALA A 83 5.52 -11.23 -13.23
C ALA A 83 5.61 -11.79 -14.66
N SER A 84 6.61 -11.37 -15.46
CA SER A 84 6.77 -11.85 -16.84
C SER A 84 7.51 -13.19 -16.97
N THR A 85 8.53 -13.44 -16.15
CA THR A 85 9.38 -14.65 -16.28
C THR A 85 8.95 -15.79 -15.38
N GLY A 86 8.11 -15.54 -14.38
CA GLY A 86 7.73 -16.52 -13.36
C GLY A 86 8.87 -16.91 -12.41
N ARG A 87 10.04 -16.25 -12.49
CA ARG A 87 11.18 -16.51 -11.61
C ARG A 87 10.75 -16.28 -10.16
N ARG A 88 11.09 -17.23 -9.28
CA ARG A 88 10.72 -17.22 -7.87
C ARG A 88 11.95 -17.12 -6.97
N LEU A 89 11.88 -16.29 -5.92
CA LEU A 89 12.89 -16.19 -4.87
C LEU A 89 12.21 -16.44 -3.52
N GLU A 90 12.69 -17.42 -2.76
CA GLU A 90 12.21 -17.68 -1.40
C GLU A 90 12.82 -16.68 -0.41
N LEU A 91 12.05 -16.34 0.62
CA LEU A 91 12.52 -15.61 1.79
C LEU A 91 12.42 -16.52 3.01
N PRO A 92 13.21 -16.26 4.07
CA PRO A 92 13.10 -17.01 5.31
C PRO A 92 11.69 -16.90 5.88
N ALA A 93 11.23 -17.97 6.53
CA ALA A 93 9.93 -17.97 7.20
C ALA A 93 9.86 -16.84 8.23
N CYS A 94 8.77 -16.09 8.21
CA CYS A 94 8.56 -15.01 9.17
C CYS A 94 7.83 -15.57 10.40
N PRO A 95 8.37 -15.41 11.63
CA PRO A 95 7.68 -15.85 12.82
C PRO A 95 6.31 -15.16 12.93
N SER A 96 5.27 -15.97 13.15
CA SER A 96 3.87 -15.56 12.97
C SER A 96 3.37 -14.60 14.05
N VAL A 97 3.57 -13.30 13.86
CA VAL A 97 2.83 -12.22 14.55
C VAL A 97 2.65 -10.97 13.67
N VAL A 98 3.11 -10.99 12.42
CA VAL A 98 3.38 -9.73 11.74
C VAL A 98 2.15 -9.23 10.96
N ASP A 99 1.28 -8.51 11.66
CA ASP A 99 0.47 -7.42 11.08
C ASP A 99 1.47 -6.34 10.60
N GLY A 100 2.19 -6.58 9.50
CA GLY A 100 3.24 -5.70 9.02
C GLY A 100 3.01 -5.20 7.61
N LEU A 101 3.63 -4.06 7.30
CA LEU A 101 3.66 -3.49 5.97
C LEU A 101 4.95 -3.91 5.28
N PHE A 102 4.84 -4.51 4.11
CA PHE A 102 6.00 -4.99 3.36
C PHE A 102 6.41 -4.02 2.26
N VAL A 103 7.72 -3.87 2.08
CA VAL A 103 8.33 -3.19 0.93
C VAL A 103 9.59 -3.95 0.51
N PHE A 104 10.00 -3.84 -0.75
CA PHE A 104 11.29 -4.38 -1.17
C PHE A 104 11.97 -3.53 -2.25
N TYR A 105 13.30 -3.49 -2.19
CA TYR A 105 14.15 -2.75 -3.12
C TYR A 105 14.68 -3.66 -4.23
N VAL A 106 14.54 -3.19 -5.47
CA VAL A 106 15.11 -3.82 -6.67
C VAL A 106 16.37 -3.03 -7.07
N GLY A 107 17.48 -3.74 -7.19
CA GLY A 107 18.75 -3.15 -7.61
C GLY A 107 18.80 -2.83 -9.11
N SER A 108 19.90 -2.21 -9.56
CA SER A 108 20.15 -1.94 -10.98
C SER A 108 20.26 -3.19 -11.85
N SER A 109 20.49 -4.36 -11.23
CA SER A 109 20.47 -5.67 -11.89
C SER A 109 19.07 -6.26 -12.09
N GLU A 110 18.01 -5.50 -11.80
CA GLU A 110 16.60 -5.94 -11.89
C GLU A 110 16.24 -7.12 -10.96
N VAL A 111 17.05 -7.36 -9.94
CA VAL A 111 16.82 -8.39 -8.92
C VAL A 111 16.52 -7.73 -7.57
N PRO A 112 15.53 -8.23 -6.81
CA PRO A 112 15.29 -7.80 -5.45
C PRO A 112 16.52 -8.05 -4.58
N LEU A 113 16.95 -7.04 -3.83
CA LEU A 113 18.13 -7.13 -2.97
C LEU A 113 17.75 -7.22 -1.50
N VAL A 114 16.74 -6.45 -1.10
CA VAL A 114 16.34 -6.33 0.32
C VAL A 114 14.84 -6.26 0.41
N VAL A 115 14.28 -7.02 1.35
CA VAL A 115 12.87 -6.99 1.75
C VAL A 115 12.79 -6.49 3.17
N ALA A 116 11.90 -5.53 3.41
CA ALA A 116 11.64 -4.97 4.73
C ALA A 116 10.17 -5.17 5.10
N CYS A 117 9.93 -5.56 6.36
CA CYS A 117 8.60 -5.67 6.95
C CYS A 117 8.53 -4.79 8.20
N ILE A 118 7.62 -3.82 8.17
CA ILE A 118 7.47 -2.82 9.22
C ILE A 118 6.30 -3.27 10.10
N GLU A 119 6.53 -3.45 11.40
CA GLU A 119 5.45 -3.80 12.34
C GLU A 119 4.43 -2.66 12.39
N THR A 120 3.15 -2.95 12.13
CA THR A 120 2.11 -1.91 12.20
C THR A 120 1.81 -1.49 13.63
N ILE A 121 1.90 -2.43 14.58
CA ILE A 121 1.64 -2.20 16.00
C ILE A 121 2.80 -2.76 16.80
N SER A 122 3.54 -1.88 17.47
CA SER A 122 4.71 -2.28 18.24
C SER A 122 4.96 -1.31 19.40
N LYS A 123 5.75 -1.71 20.40
CA LYS A 123 6.14 -0.80 21.50
C LYS A 123 7.01 0.36 21.01
N VAL A 124 7.87 0.05 20.06
CA VAL A 124 8.78 0.98 19.39
C VAL A 124 8.77 0.64 17.90
N PRO A 125 8.99 1.60 16.99
CA PRO A 125 9.08 1.30 15.57
C PRO A 125 10.09 0.17 15.32
N THR A 126 9.63 -0.90 14.66
CA THR A 126 10.43 -2.10 14.39
C THR A 126 10.35 -2.40 12.89
N VAL A 127 11.50 -2.67 12.30
CA VAL A 127 11.59 -3.22 10.94
C VAL A 127 12.35 -4.54 10.97
N HIS A 128 11.81 -5.52 10.26
CA HIS A 128 12.42 -6.81 9.97
C HIS A 128 12.98 -6.74 8.56
N VAL A 129 14.23 -7.14 8.36
CA VAL A 129 14.93 -7.07 7.07
C VAL A 129 15.47 -8.45 6.70
N ALA A 130 15.26 -8.86 5.46
CA ALA A 130 15.83 -10.07 4.89
C ALA A 130 16.24 -9.84 3.43
N CYS A 131 17.36 -10.44 3.03
CA CYS A 131 17.81 -10.52 1.65
C CYS A 131 17.41 -11.87 1.05
N PRO A 132 17.13 -11.96 -0.26
CA PRO A 132 16.96 -13.26 -0.91
C PRO A 132 18.19 -14.16 -0.70
N GLY A 133 17.96 -15.35 -0.13
CA GLY A 133 19.02 -16.29 0.27
C GLY A 133 19.34 -16.30 1.76
N ASP A 134 18.85 -15.34 2.54
CA ASP A 134 18.97 -15.35 4.00
C ASP A 134 18.14 -16.49 4.62
N ILE A 135 18.58 -16.93 5.80
CA ILE A 135 17.92 -17.98 6.59
C ILE A 135 17.10 -17.43 7.77
N TYR A 136 17.25 -16.15 8.12
CA TYR A 136 16.48 -15.47 9.18
C TYR A 136 16.26 -14.00 8.84
N TRP A 137 15.30 -13.37 9.52
CA TRP A 137 15.04 -11.93 9.45
C TRP A 137 15.88 -11.19 10.51
N SER A 138 16.59 -10.16 10.08
CA SER A 138 17.30 -9.23 10.99
C SER A 138 16.32 -8.18 11.53
N VAL A 139 16.41 -7.83 12.81
CA VAL A 139 15.43 -6.95 13.47
C VAL A 139 16.10 -5.65 13.92
N TYR A 140 15.56 -4.52 13.49
CA TYR A 140 16.05 -3.18 13.83
C TYR A 140 14.94 -2.37 14.50
N LYS A 141 15.22 -1.87 15.71
CA LYS A 141 14.26 -1.13 16.54
C LYS A 141 14.71 0.32 16.70
N ASN A 142 13.78 1.26 16.58
CA ASN A 142 14.04 2.65 16.90
C ASN A 142 13.83 2.90 18.41
N MET A 143 14.93 3.04 19.15
CA MET A 143 14.89 3.24 20.60
C MET A 143 14.87 4.72 21.03
N GLU A 144 14.91 5.69 20.12
CA GLU A 144 15.08 7.12 20.43
C GLU A 144 14.04 7.65 21.43
N ASP A 145 12.79 7.20 21.36
CA ASP A 145 11.70 7.65 22.25
C ASP A 145 11.58 6.86 23.56
N SER A 146 12.21 5.68 23.65
CA SER A 146 12.02 4.76 24.78
C SER A 146 12.75 5.20 26.06
N SER A 147 13.69 6.15 25.94
CA SER A 147 14.56 6.60 27.04
C SER A 147 14.02 7.79 27.84
N ARG A 148 12.93 8.46 27.38
CA ARG A 148 12.48 9.74 27.98
C ARG A 148 11.20 9.68 28.80
N LEU A 149 10.56 8.52 28.94
CA LEU A 149 9.32 8.40 29.71
C LEU A 149 9.58 7.78 31.08
N PRO A 150 9.25 8.46 32.19
CA PRO A 150 9.28 7.84 33.51
C PRO A 150 8.33 6.63 33.52
N GLN A 151 8.86 5.48 33.92
CA GLN A 151 8.09 4.25 34.12
C GLN A 151 7.15 4.45 35.31
N HIS A 152 5.97 5.04 35.07
CA HIS A 152 4.91 5.00 36.06
C HIS A 152 4.21 3.63 35.98
N PRO A 153 3.98 2.96 37.13
CA PRO A 153 3.46 1.58 37.18
C PRO A 153 2.01 1.42 36.69
N TYR A 154 1.32 2.51 36.32
CA TYR A 154 -0.07 2.52 35.86
C TYR A 154 -0.28 3.07 34.44
N THR A 155 0.79 3.42 33.74
CA THR A 155 0.68 3.92 32.35
C THR A 155 0.44 2.75 31.41
N ARG A 156 -0.70 2.76 30.68
CA ARG A 156 -0.92 1.87 29.54
C ARG A 156 0.31 1.94 28.63
N VAL A 157 0.85 0.78 28.23
CA VAL A 157 1.94 0.71 27.25
C VAL A 157 1.48 1.46 26.00
N LYS A 158 2.07 2.62 25.74
CA LYS A 158 1.85 3.33 24.48
C LYS A 158 2.50 2.51 23.38
N CYS A 159 1.70 1.97 22.48
CA CYS A 159 2.18 1.34 21.26
C CYS A 159 2.25 2.40 20.16
N THR A 160 3.25 2.28 19.30
CA THR A 160 3.29 2.97 18.01
C THR A 160 2.35 2.26 17.05
N LEU A 161 1.58 3.04 16.29
CA LEU A 161 0.70 2.54 15.22
C LEU A 161 1.18 3.14 13.89
N ILE A 162 1.82 2.34 13.05
CA ILE A 162 2.19 2.74 11.68
C ILE A 162 0.95 2.64 10.79
N ILE A 163 0.60 3.75 10.13
CA ILE A 163 -0.61 3.81 9.30
C ILE A 163 -0.35 3.48 7.84
N ASP A 164 0.84 3.83 7.33
CA ASP A 164 1.25 3.56 5.95
C ASP A 164 2.77 3.57 5.79
N VAL A 165 3.26 2.95 4.72
CA VAL A 165 4.67 2.86 4.35
C VAL A 165 4.86 3.03 2.86
N VAL A 166 6.01 3.58 2.47
CA VAL A 166 6.43 3.63 1.08
C VAL A 166 7.93 3.47 0.95
N LEU A 167 8.36 2.97 -0.20
CA LEU A 167 9.77 2.88 -0.56
C LEU A 167 10.15 3.98 -1.56
N LEU A 168 11.19 4.75 -1.26
CA LEU A 168 11.84 5.66 -2.19
C LEU A 168 13.32 5.31 -2.29
N GLY A 169 13.72 4.74 -3.42
CA GLY A 169 15.09 4.23 -3.58
C GLY A 169 15.41 3.21 -2.49
N LYS A 170 16.42 3.50 -1.68
CA LYS A 170 16.87 2.65 -0.55
C LYS A 170 16.26 3.07 0.81
N GLN A 171 15.31 4.00 0.81
CA GLN A 171 14.72 4.53 2.03
C GLN A 171 13.28 4.08 2.16
N VAL A 172 12.98 3.47 3.30
CA VAL A 172 11.62 3.15 3.72
C VAL A 172 11.10 4.33 4.51
N VAL A 173 10.03 4.97 4.03
CA VAL A 173 9.37 6.08 4.71
C VAL A 173 8.04 5.61 5.27
N CYS A 174 7.87 5.77 6.58
CA CYS A 174 6.66 5.44 7.32
C CYS A 174 6.09 6.69 7.98
N ILE A 175 4.80 6.66 8.24
CA ILE A 175 4.12 7.62 9.10
C ILE A 175 3.37 6.87 10.20
N ASP A 176 3.44 7.37 11.42
CA ASP A 176 2.63 6.86 12.51
C ASP A 176 1.29 7.62 12.62
N TYR A 177 0.40 7.09 13.44
CA TYR A 177 -0.91 7.68 13.71
C TYR A 177 -0.84 9.10 14.29
N HIS A 178 0.23 9.43 15.01
CA HIS A 178 0.45 10.73 15.65
C HIS A 178 1.20 11.73 14.74
N GLY A 179 1.52 11.35 13.49
CA GLY A 179 2.20 12.20 12.53
C GLY A 179 3.72 12.20 12.66
N LYS A 180 4.29 11.25 13.39
CA LYS A 180 5.73 11.02 13.37
C LYS A 180 6.12 10.46 12.01
N ILE A 181 7.10 11.09 11.37
CA ILE A 181 7.74 10.64 10.14
C ILE A 181 8.91 9.77 10.55
N LEU A 182 8.97 8.55 10.01
CA LEU A 182 10.07 7.62 10.26
C LEU A 182 10.70 7.22 8.94
N VAL A 183 12.00 7.42 8.82
CA VAL A 183 12.77 7.01 7.64
C VAL A 183 13.78 5.97 8.08
N PHE A 184 13.70 4.78 7.50
CA PHE A 184 14.69 3.72 7.68
C PHE A 184 15.53 3.59 6.41
N ASP A 185 16.84 3.74 6.55
CA ASP A 185 17.78 3.52 5.44
C ASP A 185 18.20 2.05 5.42
N VAL A 186 17.86 1.33 4.34
CA VAL A 186 18.17 -0.11 4.23
C VAL A 186 19.66 -0.38 3.94
N THR A 187 20.45 0.66 3.64
CA THR A 187 21.90 0.52 3.45
C THR A 187 22.62 0.66 4.79
N GLU A 188 22.26 1.70 5.55
CA GLU A 188 22.88 2.00 6.84
C GLU A 188 22.25 1.23 8.00
N MET A 189 21.08 0.63 7.77
CA MET A 189 20.27 -0.05 8.79
C MET A 189 19.94 0.87 9.98
N SER A 190 19.69 2.14 9.68
CA SER A 190 19.53 3.21 10.67
C SER A 190 18.16 3.88 10.53
N TRP A 191 17.64 4.39 11.65
CA TRP A 191 16.40 5.16 11.69
C TRP A 191 16.70 6.65 11.79
N ARG A 192 15.88 7.46 11.12
CA ARG A 192 15.77 8.92 11.32
C ARG A 192 14.31 9.26 11.57
N THR A 193 14.03 10.16 12.50
CA THR A 193 12.66 10.53 12.82
C THR A 193 12.45 12.02 13.06
N ALA A 194 11.25 12.48 12.76
CA ALA A 194 10.79 13.84 13.04
C ALA A 194 9.28 13.85 13.30
N LEU A 195 8.79 14.86 14.04
CA LEU A 195 7.36 15.08 14.24
C LEU A 195 6.81 16.02 13.16
N SER A 196 5.73 15.60 12.49
CA SER A 196 5.04 16.45 11.53
C SER A 196 4.37 17.64 12.21
N LYS A 197 4.63 18.84 11.71
CA LYS A 197 3.87 20.04 12.08
C LYS A 197 2.47 19.99 11.46
N GLY A 198 1.45 20.42 12.19
CA GLY A 198 0.08 20.52 11.68
C GLY A 198 -0.64 19.19 11.40
N TRP A 199 -0.17 18.08 12.00
CA TRP A 199 -0.80 16.78 11.86
C TRP A 199 -2.23 16.77 12.40
N ASN A 200 -3.14 16.07 11.72
CA ASN A 200 -4.53 15.92 12.14
C ASN A 200 -4.92 14.45 12.17
N GLU A 201 -5.05 13.88 13.38
CA GLU A 201 -5.39 12.48 13.60
C GLU A 201 -6.80 12.09 13.10
N ARG A 202 -7.69 13.07 12.88
CA ARG A 202 -9.05 12.81 12.35
C ARG A 202 -9.06 12.58 10.84
N ASN A 203 -8.00 12.97 10.14
CA ASN A 203 -7.88 12.74 8.71
C ASN A 203 -7.40 11.31 8.46
N ALA A 204 -7.78 10.75 7.31
CA ALA A 204 -7.09 9.59 6.77
C ALA A 204 -5.82 10.07 6.04
N HIS A 205 -4.73 9.34 6.18
CA HIS A 205 -3.47 9.68 5.54
C HIS A 205 -2.91 8.48 4.79
N PHE A 206 -2.28 8.76 3.65
CA PHE A 206 -1.68 7.76 2.78
C PHE A 206 -0.34 8.25 2.25
N LEU A 207 0.60 7.33 2.04
CA LEU A 207 1.90 7.60 1.42
C LEU A 207 1.97 7.04 0.02
N VAL A 208 2.61 7.80 -0.87
CA VAL A 208 2.88 7.37 -2.24
C VAL A 208 4.29 7.78 -2.64
N ALA A 209 4.98 6.94 -3.39
CA ALA A 209 6.23 7.26 -4.04
C ALA A 209 5.96 7.44 -5.53
N SER A 210 6.32 8.61 -6.05
CA SER A 210 6.08 8.96 -7.44
C SER A 210 7.14 9.94 -7.92
N SER A 211 7.71 9.67 -9.10
CA SER A 211 8.69 10.55 -9.74
C SER A 211 9.85 10.96 -8.81
N GLY A 212 10.34 10.02 -8.00
CA GLY A 212 11.45 10.27 -7.07
C GLY A 212 11.07 11.07 -5.81
N LYS A 213 9.78 11.33 -5.57
CA LYS A 213 9.28 12.05 -4.40
C LYS A 213 8.39 11.14 -3.54
N VAL A 214 8.33 11.43 -2.24
CA VAL A 214 7.29 10.90 -1.35
C VAL A 214 6.20 11.95 -1.19
N VAL A 215 4.96 11.52 -1.44
CA VAL A 215 3.75 12.32 -1.33
C VAL A 215 2.88 11.79 -0.21
N LEU A 216 2.51 12.67 0.72
CA LEU A 216 1.48 12.44 1.72
C LEU A 216 0.14 12.96 1.18
N ILE A 217 -0.87 12.10 1.22
CA ILE A 217 -2.24 12.44 0.85
C ILE A 217 -3.05 12.42 2.14
N SER A 218 -3.43 13.61 2.62
CA SER A 218 -4.30 13.77 3.78
C SER A 218 -5.71 14.05 3.32
N CYS A 219 -6.66 13.27 3.83
CA CYS A 219 -8.06 13.42 3.46
C CYS A 219 -8.98 13.52 4.67
N ARG A 220 -9.81 14.55 4.68
CA ARG A 220 -10.83 14.73 5.71
C ARG A 220 -11.99 13.78 5.47
N ARG A 221 -12.41 13.10 6.54
CA ARG A 221 -13.64 12.29 6.55
C ARG A 221 -14.78 13.08 7.17
N PHE A 222 -15.93 13.10 6.50
CA PHE A 222 -17.18 13.65 7.02
C PHE A 222 -18.34 12.74 6.65
N CYS A 223 -19.11 12.27 7.65
CA CYS A 223 -20.24 11.36 7.47
C CYS A 223 -19.92 10.12 6.60
N GLY A 224 -18.70 9.58 6.71
CA GLY A 224 -18.25 8.42 5.92
C GLY A 224 -17.82 8.73 4.49
N ARG A 225 -17.82 10.01 4.06
CA ARG A 225 -17.32 10.47 2.77
C ARG A 225 -15.98 11.19 2.93
N PHE A 226 -15.14 11.13 1.91
CA PHE A 226 -13.95 11.96 1.78
C PHE A 226 -14.35 13.29 1.14
N CYS A 227 -14.12 14.39 1.83
CA CYS A 227 -14.66 15.70 1.43
C CYS A 227 -13.60 16.74 1.07
N ASP A 228 -12.33 16.49 1.42
CA ASP A 228 -11.24 17.42 1.14
C ASP A 228 -9.92 16.65 1.10
N PHE A 229 -9.19 16.75 -0.01
CA PHE A 229 -7.89 16.10 -0.22
C PHE A 229 -6.79 17.15 -0.25
N LYS A 230 -5.75 16.92 0.55
CA LYS A 230 -4.56 17.76 0.65
C LYS A 230 -3.33 16.94 0.35
N PHE A 231 -2.43 17.50 -0.43
CA PHE A 231 -1.25 16.83 -0.94
C PHE A 231 -0.01 17.54 -0.42
N PHE A 232 0.94 16.77 0.10
CA PHE A 232 2.20 17.29 0.62
C PHE A 232 3.36 16.47 0.08
N LYS A 233 4.46 17.12 -0.27
CA LYS A 233 5.73 16.47 -0.61
C LYS A 233 6.65 16.45 0.61
N LEU A 234 7.34 15.34 0.80
CA LEU A 234 8.36 15.21 1.84
C LEU A 234 9.66 15.88 1.38
N ASN A 235 10.19 16.79 2.20
CA ASN A 235 11.61 17.12 2.17
C ASN A 235 12.35 16.10 3.04
N ALA A 236 13.08 15.17 2.43
CA ALA A 236 13.75 14.06 3.14
C ALA A 236 14.98 14.50 3.95
N GLU A 237 15.55 15.67 3.67
CA GLU A 237 16.66 16.24 4.44
C GLU A 237 16.16 16.89 5.72
N ALA A 238 15.12 17.73 5.61
CA ALA A 238 14.50 18.40 6.75
C ALA A 238 13.52 17.51 7.53
N LEU A 239 13.07 16.40 6.94
CA LEU A 239 11.95 15.57 7.42
C LEU A 239 10.70 16.42 7.70
N GLU A 240 10.34 17.26 6.74
CA GLU A 240 9.16 18.14 6.82
C GLU A 240 8.28 18.00 5.58
N TRP A 241 6.97 18.11 5.80
CA TRP A 241 5.98 18.14 4.74
C TRP A 241 5.81 19.57 4.21
N SER A 242 5.82 19.73 2.90
CA SER A 242 5.47 20.99 2.23
C SER A 242 4.29 20.78 1.29
N PRO A 243 3.35 21.72 1.16
CA PRO A 243 2.23 21.59 0.25
C PRO A 243 2.69 21.37 -1.21
N LEU A 244 1.96 20.53 -1.93
CA LEU A 244 2.06 20.41 -3.38
C LEU A 244 1.07 21.38 -4.04
N ASP A 245 1.51 22.08 -5.08
CA ASP A 245 0.63 22.93 -5.88
C ASP A 245 -0.09 22.12 -6.97
N ASP A 246 -1.15 22.70 -7.54
CA ASP A 246 -1.97 22.03 -8.55
C ASP A 246 -1.19 21.71 -9.85
N THR A 247 -0.11 22.42 -10.16
CA THR A 247 0.71 22.17 -11.34
C THR A 247 1.60 20.94 -11.18
N GLU A 248 2.10 20.69 -9.96
CA GLU A 248 2.83 19.48 -9.61
C GLU A 248 1.92 18.23 -9.57
N LEU A 249 0.60 18.40 -9.46
CA LEU A 249 -0.38 17.30 -9.41
C LEU A 249 -0.90 16.89 -10.81
N ASP A 250 -0.70 17.72 -11.84
CA ASP A 250 -1.25 17.48 -13.18
C ASP A 250 -0.73 16.17 -13.81
N GLY A 251 -1.66 15.34 -14.31
CA GLY A 251 -1.34 14.06 -14.95
C GLY A 251 -0.88 12.96 -13.99
N SER A 252 -0.89 13.20 -12.68
CA SER A 252 -0.45 12.22 -11.70
C SER A 252 -1.56 11.22 -11.34
N SER A 253 -1.20 9.94 -11.27
CA SER A 253 -2.07 8.86 -10.80
C SER A 253 -1.31 7.96 -9.84
N TRP A 254 -1.95 7.59 -8.74
CA TRP A 254 -1.34 6.95 -7.60
C TRP A 254 -2.18 5.80 -7.06
N PHE A 255 -1.47 4.88 -6.42
CA PHE A 255 -2.03 3.79 -5.66
C PHE A 255 -2.04 4.19 -4.20
N LEU A 256 -3.13 3.91 -3.51
CA LEU A 256 -3.22 4.08 -2.07
C LEU A 256 -3.29 2.70 -1.41
N TYR A 257 -2.52 2.51 -0.35
CA TYR A 257 -2.55 1.31 0.45
C TYR A 257 -3.98 0.94 0.92
N ARG A 258 -4.27 -0.36 1.08
CA ARG A 258 -5.60 -0.96 1.37
C ARG A 258 -6.64 -0.88 0.24
N GLY A 259 -6.24 -1.22 -0.99
CA GLY A 259 -7.20 -1.45 -2.09
C GLY A 259 -7.82 -0.17 -2.64
N ARG A 260 -7.07 0.92 -2.70
CA ARG A 260 -7.51 2.21 -3.22
C ARG A 260 -6.57 2.72 -4.30
N SER A 261 -7.10 3.51 -5.23
CA SER A 261 -6.31 4.24 -6.22
C SER A 261 -6.85 5.65 -6.33
N ILE A 262 -5.97 6.63 -6.51
CA ILE A 262 -6.31 8.02 -6.80
C ILE A 262 -5.74 8.38 -8.17
N LEU A 263 -6.55 8.97 -9.03
CA LEU A 263 -6.08 9.78 -10.14
C LEU A 263 -6.12 11.24 -9.68
N ALA A 264 -4.95 11.81 -9.44
CA ALA A 264 -4.82 13.11 -8.81
C ALA A 264 -5.38 14.23 -9.68
N ARG A 265 -5.16 14.17 -11.01
CA ARG A 265 -5.72 15.14 -11.95
C ARG A 265 -5.68 14.65 -13.41
N GLU A 266 -6.82 14.71 -14.10
CA GLU A 266 -6.95 14.53 -15.55
C GLU A 266 -7.93 15.58 -16.07
N GLU A 267 -7.51 16.40 -17.04
CA GLU A 267 -8.33 17.50 -17.61
C GLU A 267 -8.88 18.48 -16.57
N GLY A 268 -8.14 18.71 -15.48
CA GLY A 268 -8.55 19.59 -14.38
C GLY A 268 -9.46 18.93 -13.33
N LYS A 269 -9.89 17.68 -13.53
CA LYS A 269 -10.74 16.95 -12.58
C LYS A 269 -9.95 15.94 -11.77
N ARG A 270 -10.28 15.82 -10.49
CA ARG A 270 -9.66 14.85 -9.56
C ARG A 270 -10.58 13.64 -9.42
N LYS A 271 -10.07 12.43 -9.65
CA LYS A 271 -10.87 11.19 -9.64
C LYS A 271 -10.30 10.16 -8.67
N VAL A 272 -11.14 9.50 -7.88
CA VAL A 272 -10.72 8.44 -6.95
C VAL A 272 -11.35 7.12 -7.33
N TYR A 273 -10.55 6.06 -7.47
CA TYR A 273 -11.01 4.72 -7.81
C TYR A 273 -11.03 3.82 -6.58
N THR A 274 -12.20 3.24 -6.28
CA THR A 274 -12.40 2.36 -5.12
C THR A 274 -13.16 1.09 -5.48
N PHE A 275 -13.02 0.03 -4.69
CA PHE A 275 -13.78 -1.20 -4.88
C PHE A 275 -15.20 -1.21 -4.25
N TYR A 276 -15.58 -0.12 -3.57
CA TYR A 276 -16.84 -0.04 -2.82
C TYR A 276 -17.55 1.31 -3.03
N PRO A 277 -18.89 1.33 -3.14
CA PRO A 277 -19.65 2.54 -3.47
C PRO A 277 -19.69 3.52 -2.29
N ASN A 278 -19.95 2.99 -1.08
CA ASN A 278 -20.23 3.78 0.12
C ASN A 278 -19.29 3.45 1.29
N GLN A 279 -18.49 2.38 1.18
CA GLN A 279 -17.53 1.99 2.20
C GLN A 279 -16.15 2.54 1.85
N TRP A 280 -15.93 3.78 2.28
CA TRP A 280 -14.61 4.40 2.27
C TRP A 280 -13.76 3.98 3.48
N GLY A 281 -14.14 2.89 4.17
CA GLY A 281 -13.49 2.36 5.36
C GLY A 281 -13.85 0.89 5.64
N GLY A 282 -12.95 -0.02 5.32
CA GLY A 282 -12.83 -1.32 5.97
C GLY A 282 -11.95 -1.18 7.21
N SER A 283 -12.51 -0.56 8.24
CA SER A 283 -12.10 -0.52 9.66
C SER A 283 -12.71 0.75 10.23
N THR A 284 -13.63 0.60 11.16
CA THR A 284 -14.29 1.66 11.93
C THR A 284 -13.31 2.76 12.36
N PRO A 285 -13.76 4.03 12.44
CA PRO A 285 -12.97 5.06 13.09
C PRO A 285 -12.69 4.61 14.53
N ILE A 286 -11.46 4.84 15.01
CA ILE A 286 -11.16 4.80 16.43
C ILE A 286 -11.84 6.04 17.02
N ASP A 287 -13.16 5.97 17.26
CA ASP A 287 -13.85 6.97 18.05
C ASP A 287 -13.30 6.91 19.47
N ALA A 288 -12.72 8.01 19.91
CA ALA A 288 -12.06 8.12 21.19
C ALA A 288 -13.03 7.93 22.38
N ASP A 289 -14.36 7.99 22.19
CA ASP A 289 -15.29 8.27 23.29
C ASP A 289 -16.23 7.17 23.77
N SER A 290 -16.12 5.92 23.29
CA SER A 290 -16.94 4.82 23.83
C SER A 290 -16.14 3.92 24.78
N SER A 291 -16.49 3.99 26.06
CA SER A 291 -15.89 3.32 27.23
C SER A 291 -16.32 1.86 27.41
N ARG A 292 -16.76 1.17 26.34
CA ARG A 292 -17.18 -0.24 26.40
C ARG A 292 -16.20 -1.12 25.64
N LYS A 293 -15.42 -1.90 26.40
CA LYS A 293 -14.67 -3.11 26.00
C LYS A 293 -14.44 -3.23 24.48
N ARG A 294 -13.51 -2.42 23.96
CA ARG A 294 -13.07 -2.49 22.56
C ARG A 294 -12.24 -3.75 22.36
N LYS A 295 -12.80 -4.75 21.69
CA LYS A 295 -11.97 -5.63 20.87
C LYS A 295 -11.41 -4.71 19.78
N VAL A 296 -10.09 -4.53 19.77
CA VAL A 296 -9.38 -4.13 18.55
C VAL A 296 -10.02 -4.97 17.46
N ALA A 297 -10.63 -4.33 16.45
CA ALA A 297 -11.03 -5.04 15.26
C ALA A 297 -9.72 -5.56 14.70
N HIS A 298 -9.35 -6.79 15.09
CA HIS A 298 -8.34 -7.58 14.46
C HIS A 298 -8.52 -7.33 12.97
N MET A 299 -7.43 -6.97 12.28
CA MET A 299 -7.36 -7.18 10.83
C MET A 299 -8.07 -8.51 10.60
N LYS A 300 -9.20 -8.48 9.87
CA LYS A 300 -10.01 -9.67 9.64
C LYS A 300 -9.01 -10.77 9.34
N SER A 301 -9.02 -11.79 10.20
CA SER A 301 -8.20 -12.96 10.00
C SER A 301 -8.32 -13.33 8.52
N LEU A 302 -7.18 -13.34 7.83
CA LEU A 302 -7.04 -13.77 6.44
C LEU A 302 -7.58 -15.20 6.20
N SER A 303 -8.05 -15.87 7.26
CA SER A 303 -8.68 -17.19 7.26
C SER A 303 -10.12 -17.24 6.74
N SER A 304 -10.83 -16.11 6.60
CA SER A 304 -12.16 -16.08 5.97
C SER A 304 -12.09 -15.39 4.60
N ARG A 305 -11.76 -16.16 3.56
CA ARG A 305 -11.85 -15.73 2.15
C ARG A 305 -13.31 -15.74 1.69
N GLU A 306 -14.14 -14.91 2.30
CA GLU A 306 -15.54 -14.74 1.90
C GLU A 306 -15.63 -14.14 0.50
N LYS A 307 -16.18 -14.91 -0.44
CA LYS A 307 -16.51 -14.43 -1.78
C LYS A 307 -17.45 -13.23 -1.66
N SER A 308 -17.12 -12.16 -2.37
CA SER A 308 -17.90 -10.93 -2.38
C SER A 308 -18.10 -10.40 -3.79
N ILE A 309 -19.24 -9.75 -4.02
CA ILE A 309 -19.51 -9.05 -5.27
C ILE A 309 -18.65 -7.77 -5.28
N THR A 310 -17.78 -7.66 -6.27
CA THR A 310 -16.83 -6.57 -6.45
C THR A 310 -17.19 -5.75 -7.68
N ASN A 311 -17.06 -4.43 -7.55
CA ASN A 311 -17.14 -3.48 -8.65
C ASN A 311 -16.00 -2.45 -8.46
N ILE A 312 -15.78 -1.57 -9.44
CA ILE A 312 -14.89 -0.42 -9.32
C ILE A 312 -15.74 0.84 -9.48
N PHE A 313 -15.61 1.75 -8.54
CA PHE A 313 -16.29 3.03 -8.51
C PHE A 313 -15.27 4.13 -8.74
N MET A 314 -15.56 5.02 -9.66
CA MET A 314 -14.81 6.25 -9.89
C MET A 314 -15.62 7.41 -9.32
N HIS A 315 -15.01 8.12 -8.38
CA HIS A 315 -15.58 9.28 -7.72
C HIS A 315 -14.92 10.53 -8.31
N ASP A 316 -15.69 11.34 -9.00
CA ASP A 316 -15.28 12.67 -9.44
C ASP A 316 -15.45 13.64 -8.28
N LEU A 317 -14.32 14.18 -7.80
CA LEU A 317 -14.32 15.04 -6.61
C LEU A 317 -14.78 16.47 -6.90
N GLU A 318 -14.73 16.91 -8.17
CA GLU A 318 -15.15 18.26 -8.55
C GLU A 318 -16.65 18.29 -8.83
N ASP A 319 -17.18 17.23 -9.45
CA ASP A 319 -18.61 17.13 -9.80
C ASP A 319 -19.45 16.40 -8.73
N ASP A 320 -18.84 15.81 -7.70
CA ASP A 320 -19.47 14.92 -6.69
C ASP A 320 -20.27 13.76 -7.33
N VAL A 321 -19.75 13.21 -8.43
CA VAL A 321 -20.39 12.11 -9.19
C VAL A 321 -19.67 10.79 -8.94
N VAL A 322 -20.46 9.73 -8.68
CA VAL A 322 -19.94 8.36 -8.55
C VAL A 322 -20.39 7.52 -9.73
N THR A 323 -19.44 6.96 -10.48
CA THR A 323 -19.71 6.09 -11.63
C THR A 323 -19.16 4.69 -11.42
N LYS A 324 -19.87 3.68 -11.92
CA LYS A 324 -19.36 2.31 -11.99
C LYS A 324 -18.49 2.16 -13.23
N VAL A 325 -17.28 1.65 -13.04
CA VAL A 325 -16.27 1.50 -14.10
C VAL A 325 -16.27 0.08 -14.67
N LEU A 326 -16.53 -0.92 -13.83
CA LEU A 326 -16.61 -2.30 -14.32
C LEU A 326 -17.91 -2.51 -15.12
N PRO A 327 -17.82 -3.09 -16.34
CA PRO A 327 -19.00 -3.38 -17.17
C PRO A 327 -20.01 -4.30 -16.48
N ALA A 328 -19.51 -5.23 -15.66
CA ALA A 328 -20.30 -6.13 -14.84
C ALA A 328 -19.63 -6.34 -13.49
N SER A 329 -20.40 -6.44 -12.41
CA SER A 329 -19.87 -6.81 -11.11
C SER A 329 -19.38 -8.25 -11.13
N ILE A 330 -18.27 -8.52 -10.43
CA ILE A 330 -17.59 -9.80 -10.47
C ILE A 330 -17.49 -10.38 -9.06
N VAL A 331 -17.66 -11.70 -8.90
CA VAL A 331 -17.48 -12.35 -7.61
C VAL A 331 -16.00 -12.66 -7.40
N THR A 332 -15.42 -12.12 -6.33
CA THR A 332 -14.00 -12.25 -6.01
C THR A 332 -13.78 -12.59 -4.54
N GLU A 333 -12.74 -13.37 -4.26
CA GLU A 333 -12.23 -13.62 -2.90
C GLU A 333 -11.29 -12.50 -2.45
N GLU A 334 -10.42 -12.03 -3.34
CA GLU A 334 -9.43 -10.98 -3.05
C GLU A 334 -9.34 -9.95 -4.18
N ARG A 335 -8.94 -8.72 -3.83
CA ARG A 335 -8.84 -7.59 -4.76
C ARG A 335 -7.67 -6.69 -4.41
N HIS A 336 -6.81 -6.40 -5.39
CA HIS A 336 -5.61 -5.60 -5.20
C HIS A 336 -5.41 -4.67 -6.39
N TRP A 337 -4.82 -3.51 -6.18
CA TRP A 337 -4.36 -2.66 -7.28
C TRP A 337 -2.88 -2.94 -7.52
N VAL A 338 -2.45 -2.96 -8.78
CA VAL A 338 -1.06 -3.21 -9.18
C VAL A 338 -0.62 -2.25 -10.29
N GLN A 339 0.64 -1.83 -10.24
CA GLN A 339 1.25 -1.00 -11.28
C GLN A 339 1.22 -1.67 -12.66
N SER A 340 0.79 -0.93 -13.68
CA SER A 340 0.73 -1.44 -15.05
C SER A 340 2.10 -1.79 -15.62
N SER A 341 3.16 -1.12 -15.15
CA SER A 341 4.55 -1.40 -15.48
C SER A 341 5.00 -2.81 -15.05
N VAL A 342 4.38 -3.40 -14.02
CA VAL A 342 4.81 -4.70 -13.47
C VAL A 342 4.67 -5.83 -14.49
N PHE A 343 3.70 -5.74 -15.40
CA PHE A 343 3.42 -6.81 -16.37
C PHE A 343 4.07 -6.60 -17.74
N GLY A 344 4.88 -5.54 -17.92
CA GLY A 344 5.78 -5.37 -19.06
C GLY A 344 5.14 -5.43 -20.46
N GLY A 345 4.38 -4.40 -20.86
CA GLY A 345 3.94 -4.16 -22.25
C GLY A 345 2.44 -3.93 -22.43
N PRO A 346 1.99 -3.43 -23.60
CA PRO A 346 0.56 -3.31 -23.89
C PRO A 346 -0.07 -4.70 -23.96
N PHE A 347 -1.05 -4.94 -23.10
CA PHE A 347 -1.84 -6.17 -23.06
C PHE A 347 -2.58 -6.32 -24.40
N GLN A 348 -2.21 -7.34 -25.20
CA GLN A 348 -2.90 -7.66 -26.45
C GLN A 348 -4.25 -8.32 -26.18
#